data_AF-A0A960XPD7-F1
#
_entry.id   AF-A0A960XPD7-F1
#
_cell.length_a   1.000
_cell.length_b   1.000
_cell.length_c   1.000
_cell.angle_alpha   90.00
_cell.angle_beta   90.00
_cell.angle_gamma   90.00
#
_symmetry.space_group_name_H-M   'P 1'
#
loop_
_entity.id
_entity.type
_entity.pdbx_description
1 polymer ?
#
loop_
_entity_poly.entity_id
_entity_poly.type
_entity_poly.pdbx_seq_one_letter_code
_entity_poly.pdbx_strand_id
1 'polypeptide(L)'
;MNDTLKSETRRLEQAWARHDEQWLQDYLVGSVEDPRLNVQSVLTRHFLIEAATGLRWAGLMEAELRFAICLTWLVKQIERGAGPEDFVAIRHALARGADNAEGTPLPVYLTPTRAGLPADLPGLRVPDYLEPLLGWLAEQPNPGLARAPGTGAFAALWRRQLASRPTDRLRVLEAACGSANDFRAMVDCGLADWLDYRGFDL
;
A
#
# COMPACT_ATOMS: atom_id res chain seq x y z
N MET A 1 -13.57 32.71 7.42
CA MET A 1 -12.25 32.07 7.23
C MET A 1 -11.19 33.16 7.36
N ASN A 2 -10.23 33.00 8.29
CA ASN A 2 -9.20 33.98 8.64
C ASN A 2 -8.30 34.28 7.41
N ASP A 3 -7.87 35.53 7.22
CA ASP A 3 -7.09 35.93 6.03
C ASP A 3 -5.68 35.33 6.02
N THR A 4 -5.12 35.01 7.20
CA THR A 4 -3.88 34.24 7.32
C THR A 4 -4.03 32.84 6.72
N LEU A 5 -5.10 32.12 7.07
CA LEU A 5 -5.40 30.79 6.53
C LEU A 5 -5.58 30.83 5.01
N LYS A 6 -6.31 31.83 4.47
CA LYS A 6 -6.43 32.00 3.00
C LYS A 6 -5.09 32.25 2.31
N SER A 7 -4.13 32.85 2.99
CA SER A 7 -2.79 33.10 2.44
C SER A 7 -1.93 31.84 2.47
N GLU A 8 -2.06 31.03 3.52
CA GLU A 8 -1.39 29.76 3.71
C GLU A 8 -1.90 28.71 2.72
N THR A 9 -3.22 28.57 2.57
CA THR A 9 -3.84 27.72 1.54
C THR A 9 -3.30 28.04 0.14
N ARG A 10 -3.23 29.33 -0.23
CA ARG A 10 -2.68 29.73 -1.53
C ARG A 10 -1.20 29.41 -1.70
N ARG A 11 -0.41 29.53 -0.63
CA ARG A 11 1.02 29.16 -0.65
C ARG A 11 1.21 27.65 -0.80
N LEU A 12 0.40 26.86 -0.09
CA LEU A 12 0.39 25.40 -0.23
C LEU A 12 -0.02 25.02 -1.65
N GLU A 13 -1.14 25.53 -2.16
CA GLU A 13 -1.58 25.29 -3.55
C GLU A 13 -0.46 25.59 -4.57
N GLN A 14 0.23 26.71 -4.43
CA GLN A 14 1.36 27.08 -5.30
C GLN A 14 2.59 26.18 -5.12
N ALA A 15 2.90 25.77 -3.88
CA ALA A 15 4.02 24.88 -3.59
C ALA A 15 3.81 23.46 -4.12
N TRP A 16 2.56 23.00 -4.19
CA TRP A 16 2.19 21.69 -4.72
C TRP A 16 1.94 21.71 -6.23
N ALA A 17 1.36 22.79 -6.79
CA ALA A 17 1.05 22.90 -8.22
C ALA A 17 2.28 22.94 -9.15
N ARG A 18 3.49 23.19 -8.61
CA ARG A 18 4.75 23.17 -9.37
C ARG A 18 5.28 21.76 -9.64
N HIS A 19 4.73 20.74 -8.97
CA HIS A 19 5.12 19.36 -9.13
C HIS A 19 4.15 18.66 -10.09
N ASP A 20 4.66 17.92 -11.05
CA ASP A 20 3.82 17.13 -11.93
C ASP A 20 3.18 15.94 -11.18
N GLU A 21 2.05 15.46 -11.71
CA GLU A 21 1.25 14.40 -11.09
C GLU A 21 2.05 13.10 -10.91
N GLN A 22 2.95 12.80 -11.86
CA GLN A 22 3.80 11.61 -11.83
C GLN A 22 4.85 11.71 -10.71
N TRP A 23 5.44 12.89 -10.51
CA TRP A 23 6.39 13.17 -9.45
C TRP A 23 5.72 13.07 -8.07
N LEU A 24 4.49 13.55 -7.91
CA LEU A 24 3.74 13.39 -6.66
C LEU A 24 3.44 11.90 -6.39
N GLN A 25 3.06 11.15 -7.41
CA GLN A 25 2.87 9.70 -7.30
C GLN A 25 4.16 8.96 -6.90
N ASP A 26 5.31 9.35 -7.46
CA ASP A 26 6.59 8.67 -7.16
C ASP A 26 7.20 9.12 -5.81
N TYR A 27 7.10 10.42 -5.47
CA TYR A 27 7.66 11.00 -4.24
C TYR A 27 7.05 10.42 -2.96
N LEU A 28 5.76 10.06 -3.01
CA LEU A 28 4.99 9.63 -1.84
C LEU A 28 5.01 8.11 -1.62
N VAL A 29 5.71 7.36 -2.48
CA VAL A 29 5.55 5.91 -2.64
C VAL A 29 6.91 5.16 -2.53
N GLY A 30 7.94 5.84 -2.00
CA GLY A 30 9.32 5.34 -1.95
C GLY A 30 9.78 4.71 -0.63
N SER A 31 8.99 4.78 0.45
CA SER A 31 9.39 4.35 1.80
C SER A 31 8.19 3.79 2.57
N VAL A 32 8.34 3.55 3.87
CA VAL A 32 7.31 3.02 4.78
C VAL A 32 6.05 3.88 4.87
N GLU A 33 6.11 5.13 4.41
CA GLU A 33 4.96 6.05 4.30
C GLU A 33 4.11 5.85 3.04
N ASP A 34 4.48 4.89 2.18
CA ASP A 34 3.65 4.50 1.03
C ASP A 34 2.27 4.02 1.52
N PRO A 35 1.15 4.70 1.19
CA PRO A 35 -0.18 4.36 1.69
C PRO A 35 -0.72 3.01 1.16
N ARG A 36 -0.01 2.38 0.22
CA ARG A 36 -0.25 0.99 -0.21
C ARG A 36 0.27 -0.01 0.82
N LEU A 37 1.29 0.36 1.61
CA LEU A 37 2.02 -0.52 2.53
C LEU A 37 1.93 -0.08 3.99
N ASN A 38 1.77 1.22 4.25
CA ASN A 38 1.64 1.77 5.58
C ASN A 38 0.42 1.14 6.27
N VAL A 39 0.66 0.47 7.39
CA VAL A 39 -0.38 -0.30 8.10
C VAL A 39 -1.49 0.62 8.62
N GLN A 40 -1.19 1.86 9.01
CA GLN A 40 -2.19 2.81 9.48
C GLN A 40 -3.11 3.21 8.32
N SER A 41 -2.55 3.53 7.16
CA SER A 41 -3.31 3.80 5.92
C SER A 41 -4.19 2.62 5.51
N VAL A 42 -3.63 1.40 5.56
CA VAL A 42 -4.35 0.16 5.26
C VAL A 42 -5.53 -0.04 6.22
N LEU A 43 -5.31 0.13 7.53
CA LEU A 43 -6.37 0.00 8.54
C LEU A 43 -7.45 1.07 8.40
N THR A 44 -7.08 2.32 8.10
CA THR A 44 -8.06 3.39 7.80
C THR A 44 -8.93 3.02 6.61
N ARG A 45 -8.32 2.51 5.53
CA ARG A 45 -9.05 2.01 4.36
C ARG A 45 -9.97 0.84 4.73
N HIS A 46 -9.51 -0.12 5.55
CA HIS A 46 -10.34 -1.24 6.01
C HIS A 46 -11.53 -0.79 6.84
N PHE A 47 -11.32 0.15 7.76
CA PHE A 47 -12.38 0.74 8.56
C PHE A 47 -13.48 1.34 7.68
N LEU A 48 -13.11 2.10 6.65
CA LEU A 48 -14.07 2.71 5.72
C LEU A 48 -14.80 1.66 4.86
N ILE A 49 -14.09 0.64 4.38
CA ILE A 49 -14.69 -0.46 3.61
C ILE A 49 -15.67 -1.25 4.48
N GLU A 50 -15.31 -1.54 5.73
CA GLU A 50 -16.19 -2.22 6.67
C GLU A 50 -17.42 -1.37 6.99
N ALA A 51 -17.26 -0.06 7.21
CA ALA A 51 -18.38 0.85 7.43
C ALA A 51 -19.34 0.88 6.22
N ALA A 52 -18.82 0.77 4.99
CA ALA A 52 -19.60 0.81 3.77
C ALA A 52 -20.20 -0.55 3.36
N THR A 53 -19.56 -1.67 3.70
CA THR A 53 -19.88 -3.00 3.15
C THR A 53 -20.07 -4.10 4.19
N GLY A 54 -19.91 -3.78 5.47
CA GLY A 54 -19.82 -4.75 6.56
C GLY A 54 -18.59 -5.66 6.43
N LEU A 55 -18.66 -6.84 7.05
CA LEU A 55 -17.56 -7.82 7.07
C LEU A 55 -17.43 -8.65 5.78
N ARG A 56 -18.07 -8.22 4.67
CA ARG A 56 -18.12 -8.95 3.40
C ARG A 56 -16.72 -9.30 2.87
N TRP A 57 -15.76 -8.42 3.11
CA TRP A 57 -14.40 -8.52 2.56
C TRP A 57 -13.33 -8.77 3.61
N ALA A 58 -13.69 -9.29 4.78
CA ALA A 58 -12.75 -9.53 5.89
C ALA A 58 -11.53 -10.37 5.47
N GLY A 59 -11.72 -11.40 4.63
CA GLY A 59 -10.61 -12.20 4.11
C GLY A 59 -9.65 -11.41 3.20
N LEU A 60 -10.16 -10.47 2.42
CA LEU A 60 -9.32 -9.60 1.57
C LEU A 60 -8.57 -8.56 2.42
N MET A 61 -9.20 -8.03 3.47
CA MET A 61 -8.57 -7.14 4.45
C MET A 61 -7.41 -7.83 5.16
N GLU A 62 -7.62 -9.06 5.64
CA GLU A 62 -6.55 -9.85 6.28
C GLU A 62 -5.39 -10.12 5.31
N ALA A 63 -5.71 -10.48 4.06
CA ALA A 63 -4.70 -10.69 3.03
C ALA A 63 -3.90 -9.41 2.73
N GLU A 64 -4.55 -8.23 2.73
CA GLU A 64 -3.87 -6.95 2.53
C GLU A 64 -2.95 -6.59 3.69
N LEU A 65 -3.37 -6.87 4.94
CA LEU A 65 -2.50 -6.64 6.11
C LEU A 65 -1.23 -7.49 6.01
N ARG A 66 -1.35 -8.77 5.61
CA ARG A 66 -0.18 -9.64 5.39
C ARG A 66 0.72 -9.10 4.29
N PHE A 67 0.13 -8.62 3.19
CA PHE A 67 0.88 -7.96 2.11
C PHE A 67 1.64 -6.73 2.61
N ALA A 68 0.95 -5.84 3.33
CA ALA A 68 1.50 -4.60 3.87
C ALA A 68 2.70 -4.85 4.80
N ILE A 69 2.58 -5.79 5.75
CA ILE A 69 3.68 -6.10 6.68
C ILE A 69 4.87 -6.76 5.96
N CYS A 70 4.62 -7.64 4.98
CA CYS A 70 5.69 -8.29 4.22
C CYS A 70 6.48 -7.28 3.40
N LEU A 71 5.79 -6.42 2.65
CA LEU A 71 6.45 -5.43 1.81
C LEU A 71 7.09 -4.32 2.63
N THR A 72 6.51 -3.91 3.76
CA THR A 72 7.17 -3.00 4.71
C THR A 72 8.50 -3.56 5.20
N TRP A 73 8.57 -4.87 5.48
CA TRP A 73 9.85 -5.49 5.85
C TRP A 73 10.86 -5.48 4.70
N LEU A 74 10.42 -5.70 3.46
CA LEU A 74 11.28 -5.62 2.27
C LEU A 74 11.80 -4.18 2.05
N VAL A 75 10.94 -3.16 2.19
CA VAL A 75 11.35 -1.74 2.16
C VAL A 75 12.46 -1.49 3.17
N LYS A 76 12.31 -1.99 4.40
CA LYS A 76 13.35 -1.82 5.44
C LYS A 76 14.66 -2.51 5.10
N GLN A 77 14.66 -3.59 4.31
CA GLN A 77 15.92 -4.19 3.84
C GLN A 77 16.58 -3.32 2.78
N ILE A 78 15.79 -2.80 1.83
CA ILE A 78 16.26 -1.84 0.81
C ILE A 78 16.87 -0.61 1.49
N GLU A 79 16.19 -0.01 2.47
CA GLU A 79 16.68 1.16 3.22
C GLU A 79 17.97 0.89 4.01
N ARG A 80 18.23 -0.37 4.36
CA ARG A 80 19.49 -0.81 4.99
C ARG A 80 20.61 -1.10 4.00
N GLY A 81 20.35 -0.95 2.71
CA GLY A 81 21.31 -1.19 1.63
C GLY A 81 21.35 -2.62 1.11
N ALA A 82 20.30 -3.42 1.34
CA ALA A 82 20.21 -4.76 0.75
C ALA A 82 20.22 -4.66 -0.79
N GLY A 83 21.07 -5.46 -1.42
CA GLY A 83 21.25 -5.52 -2.85
C GLY A 83 20.69 -6.81 -3.49
N PRO A 84 20.94 -7.01 -4.79
CA PRO A 84 20.51 -8.19 -5.54
C PRO A 84 20.78 -9.53 -4.85
N GLU A 85 22.01 -9.73 -4.35
CA GLU A 85 22.44 -10.98 -3.72
C GLU A 85 21.66 -11.28 -2.43
N ASP A 86 21.38 -10.25 -1.63
CA ASP A 86 20.55 -10.38 -0.44
C ASP A 86 19.13 -10.85 -0.79
N PHE A 87 18.55 -10.32 -1.86
CA PHE A 87 17.21 -10.74 -2.31
C PHE A 87 17.21 -12.13 -2.95
N VAL A 88 18.31 -12.58 -3.57
CA VAL A 88 18.49 -13.99 -3.96
C VAL A 88 18.48 -14.88 -2.71
N ALA A 89 19.24 -14.53 -1.67
CA ALA A 89 19.31 -15.28 -0.42
C ALA A 89 17.94 -15.31 0.29
N ILE A 90 17.25 -14.17 0.40
CA ILE A 90 15.90 -14.07 0.99
C ILE A 90 14.91 -14.94 0.23
N ARG A 91 14.89 -14.84 -1.11
CA ARG A 91 14.01 -15.65 -1.96
C ARG A 91 14.26 -17.15 -1.77
N HIS A 92 15.53 -17.56 -1.75
CA HIS A 92 15.91 -18.95 -1.53
C HIS A 92 15.48 -19.43 -0.14
N ALA A 93 15.77 -18.67 0.91
CA ALA A 93 15.41 -19.00 2.28
C ALA A 93 13.90 -19.17 2.45
N LEU A 94 13.09 -18.26 1.89
CA LEU A 94 11.63 -18.37 1.90
C LEU A 94 11.13 -19.61 1.16
N ALA A 95 11.71 -19.93 0.00
CA ALA A 95 11.37 -21.14 -0.77
C ALA A 95 11.72 -22.44 -0.01
N ARG A 96 12.71 -22.40 0.88
CA ARG A 96 13.12 -23.52 1.75
C ARG A 96 12.38 -23.54 3.09
N GLY A 97 11.57 -22.54 3.38
CA GLY A 97 10.90 -22.39 4.68
C GLY A 97 11.87 -22.09 5.83
N ALA A 98 13.03 -21.51 5.53
CA ALA A 98 14.01 -21.10 6.53
C ALA A 98 13.54 -19.85 7.29
N ASP A 99 14.14 -19.61 8.45
CA ASP A 99 13.94 -18.43 9.30
C ASP A 99 15.11 -17.43 9.20
N ASN A 100 16.08 -17.69 8.32
CA ASN A 100 17.25 -16.86 8.12
C ASN A 100 17.74 -16.93 6.66
N ALA A 101 18.20 -15.80 6.15
CA ALA A 101 18.86 -15.66 4.85
C ALA A 101 20.25 -15.04 5.07
N GLU A 102 21.28 -15.89 5.07
CA GLU A 102 22.70 -15.46 5.16
C GLU A 102 23.01 -14.46 6.29
N GLY A 103 22.46 -14.72 7.47
CA GLY A 103 22.63 -13.85 8.64
C GLY A 103 21.50 -12.83 8.83
N THR A 104 20.61 -12.66 7.85
CA THR A 104 19.40 -11.84 7.97
C THR A 104 18.22 -12.67 8.51
N PRO A 105 17.75 -12.44 9.75
CA PRO A 105 16.58 -13.15 10.28
C PRO A 105 15.32 -12.77 9.50
N LEU A 106 14.56 -13.79 9.08
CA LEU A 106 13.28 -13.62 8.43
C LEU A 106 12.17 -13.54 9.49
N PRO A 107 11.31 -12.51 9.47
CA PRO A 107 10.16 -12.44 10.35
C PRO A 107 9.28 -13.69 10.22
N VAL A 108 8.78 -14.16 11.37
CA VAL A 108 7.99 -15.41 11.49
C VAL A 108 6.73 -15.45 10.60
N TYR A 109 6.23 -14.30 10.16
CA TYR A 109 5.06 -14.21 9.29
C TYR A 109 5.38 -14.34 7.79
N LEU A 110 6.64 -14.19 7.36
CA LEU A 110 6.98 -14.21 5.93
C LEU A 110 6.77 -15.58 5.31
N THR A 111 7.35 -16.62 5.90
CA THR A 111 7.24 -18.01 5.43
C THR A 111 5.79 -18.49 5.31
N PRO A 112 4.93 -18.38 6.34
CA PRO A 112 3.53 -18.79 6.20
C PRO A 112 2.76 -17.90 5.21
N THR A 113 3.10 -16.62 5.07
CA THR A 113 2.48 -15.76 4.05
C THR A 113 2.86 -16.23 2.64
N ARG A 114 4.14 -16.50 2.37
CA ARG A 114 4.63 -17.02 1.08
C ARG A 114 4.01 -18.36 0.74
N ALA A 115 3.93 -19.28 1.69
CA ALA A 115 3.34 -20.60 1.51
C ALA A 115 1.83 -20.56 1.24
N GLY A 116 1.14 -19.52 1.74
CA GLY A 116 -0.28 -19.29 1.49
C GLY A 116 -0.59 -18.63 0.14
N LEU A 117 0.41 -18.30 -0.69
CA LEU A 117 0.22 -17.63 -1.97
C LEU A 117 0.47 -18.57 -3.16
N PRO A 118 -0.34 -18.46 -4.25
CA PRO A 118 -1.56 -17.66 -4.36
C PRO A 118 -2.69 -18.19 -3.48
N ALA A 119 -3.60 -17.30 -3.04
CA ALA A 119 -4.71 -17.66 -2.16
C ALA A 119 -6.06 -17.52 -2.87
N ASP A 120 -6.93 -18.52 -2.71
CA ASP A 120 -8.33 -18.45 -3.15
C ASP A 120 -9.21 -17.98 -1.99
N LEU A 121 -9.86 -16.83 -2.18
CA LEU A 121 -10.84 -16.26 -1.26
C LEU A 121 -12.24 -16.32 -1.91
N PRO A 122 -13.33 -16.21 -1.14
CA PRO A 122 -14.68 -16.17 -1.70
C PRO A 122 -14.81 -15.07 -2.77
N GLY A 123 -15.03 -15.48 -4.02
CA GLY A 123 -15.24 -14.56 -5.15
C GLY A 123 -13.98 -13.88 -5.71
N LEU A 124 -12.77 -14.23 -5.24
CA LEU A 124 -11.53 -13.66 -5.76
C LEU A 124 -10.29 -14.51 -5.50
N ARG A 125 -9.27 -14.35 -6.35
CA ARG A 125 -7.94 -14.93 -6.14
C ARG A 125 -6.93 -13.83 -5.83
N VAL A 126 -6.16 -14.00 -4.76
CA VAL A 126 -4.99 -13.18 -4.42
C VAL A 126 -3.78 -13.77 -5.15
N PRO A 127 -3.07 -13.00 -5.98
CA PRO A 127 -1.92 -13.52 -6.72
C PRO A 127 -0.71 -13.76 -5.81
N ASP A 128 0.23 -14.58 -6.27
CA ASP A 128 1.56 -14.62 -5.67
C ASP A 128 2.31 -13.34 -6.01
N TYR A 129 2.27 -12.38 -5.09
CA TYR A 129 2.96 -11.10 -5.23
C TYR A 129 4.41 -11.14 -4.71
N LEU A 130 4.78 -12.12 -3.87
CA LEU A 130 6.11 -12.19 -3.27
C LEU A 130 7.13 -12.76 -4.25
N GLU A 131 6.80 -13.83 -4.97
CA GLU A 131 7.73 -14.47 -5.91
C GLU A 131 8.21 -13.53 -7.04
N PRO A 132 7.32 -12.88 -7.82
CA PRO A 132 7.76 -11.99 -8.88
C PRO A 132 8.47 -10.75 -8.32
N LEU A 133 8.06 -10.27 -7.15
CA LEU A 133 8.70 -9.13 -6.49
C LEU A 133 10.15 -9.45 -6.09
N LEU A 134 10.36 -10.58 -5.40
CA LEU A 134 11.69 -11.00 -4.98
C LEU A 134 12.58 -11.33 -6.18
N GLY A 135 12.03 -11.92 -7.24
CA GLY A 135 12.74 -12.11 -8.51
C GLY A 135 13.20 -10.79 -9.12
N TRP A 136 12.31 -9.80 -9.17
CA TRP A 136 12.65 -8.47 -9.69
C TRP A 136 13.72 -7.78 -8.83
N LEU A 137 13.59 -7.79 -7.50
CA LEU A 137 14.55 -7.21 -6.57
C LEU A 137 15.94 -7.85 -6.69
N ALA A 138 16.01 -9.15 -6.93
CA ALA A 138 17.24 -9.89 -7.18
C ALA A 138 17.95 -9.51 -8.50
N GLU A 139 17.31 -8.73 -9.37
CA GLU A 139 17.87 -8.26 -10.63
C GLU A 139 18.16 -6.74 -10.61
N GLN A 140 17.71 -6.00 -9.59
CA GLN A 140 17.83 -4.55 -9.54
C GLN A 140 19.06 -4.08 -8.73
N PRO A 141 20.03 -3.38 -9.34
CA PRO A 141 21.21 -2.88 -8.62
C PRO A 141 20.88 -1.77 -7.61
N ASN A 142 19.78 -1.04 -7.80
CA ASN A 142 19.28 -0.06 -6.84
C ASN A 142 17.77 -0.32 -6.65
N PRO A 143 17.41 -1.31 -5.82
CA PRO A 143 16.03 -1.76 -5.69
C PRO A 143 15.15 -0.67 -5.07
N GLY A 144 13.90 -0.55 -5.54
CA GLY A 144 12.90 0.35 -4.97
C GLY A 144 11.49 -0.17 -5.24
N LEU A 145 10.58 -0.04 -4.28
CA LEU A 145 9.24 -0.64 -4.41
C LEU A 145 8.25 0.19 -5.22
N ALA A 146 8.50 1.47 -5.45
CA ALA A 146 7.52 2.36 -6.10
C ALA A 146 6.95 1.77 -7.41
N ARG A 147 7.84 1.18 -8.23
CA ARG A 147 7.52 0.59 -9.54
C ARG A 147 7.73 -0.93 -9.59
N ALA A 148 8.00 -1.56 -8.44
CA ALA A 148 8.23 -3.00 -8.40
C ALA A 148 6.94 -3.78 -8.73
N PRO A 149 7.03 -4.94 -9.40
CA PRO A 149 5.86 -5.74 -9.72
C PRO A 149 5.12 -6.18 -8.45
N GLY A 150 3.79 -6.22 -8.52
CA GLY A 150 2.95 -6.69 -7.42
C GLY A 150 2.65 -5.64 -6.34
N THR A 151 3.31 -4.48 -6.30
CA THR A 151 3.03 -3.43 -5.29
C THR A 151 1.65 -2.79 -5.42
N GLY A 152 1.07 -2.82 -6.62
CA GLY A 152 -0.31 -2.41 -6.89
C GLY A 152 -1.35 -3.53 -6.77
N ALA A 153 -0.98 -4.75 -6.34
CA ALA A 153 -1.87 -5.92 -6.39
C ALA A 153 -3.17 -5.70 -5.61
N PHE A 154 -3.08 -5.18 -4.38
CA PHE A 154 -4.27 -4.97 -3.55
C PHE A 154 -5.13 -3.78 -3.99
N ALA A 155 -4.52 -2.71 -4.49
CA ALA A 155 -5.27 -1.62 -5.12
C ALA A 155 -6.12 -2.15 -6.30
N ALA A 156 -5.56 -3.02 -7.14
CA ALA A 156 -6.28 -3.65 -8.26
C ALA A 156 -7.38 -4.62 -7.78
N LEU A 157 -7.11 -5.42 -6.74
CA LEU A 157 -8.11 -6.32 -6.14
C LEU A 157 -9.30 -5.54 -5.58
N TRP A 158 -9.04 -4.49 -4.81
CA TRP A 158 -10.07 -3.63 -4.25
C TRP A 158 -10.88 -2.93 -5.33
N ARG A 159 -10.23 -2.36 -6.34
CA ARG A 159 -10.92 -1.69 -7.45
C ARG A 159 -11.92 -2.62 -8.13
N ARG A 160 -11.57 -3.91 -8.28
CA ARG A 160 -12.49 -4.92 -8.80
C ARG A 160 -13.66 -5.19 -7.86
N GLN A 161 -13.42 -5.32 -6.55
CA GLN A 161 -14.50 -5.60 -5.59
C GLN A 161 -15.42 -4.40 -5.32
N LEU A 162 -14.89 -3.19 -5.46
CA LEU A 162 -15.58 -1.92 -5.22
C LEU A 162 -16.12 -1.28 -6.52
N ALA A 163 -16.09 -2.01 -7.63
CA ALA A 163 -16.51 -1.50 -8.95
C ALA A 163 -18.00 -1.08 -9.01
N SER A 164 -18.84 -1.66 -8.16
CA SER A 164 -20.23 -1.22 -8.04
C SER A 164 -20.31 0.10 -7.28
N ARG A 165 -20.94 1.11 -7.87
CA ARG A 165 -21.18 2.37 -7.17
C ARG A 165 -22.37 2.23 -6.21
N PRO A 166 -22.22 2.63 -4.94
CA PRO A 166 -23.35 2.61 -4.02
C PRO A 166 -24.32 3.74 -4.34
N THR A 167 -25.58 3.57 -3.96
CA THR A 167 -26.60 4.63 -4.03
C THR A 167 -26.36 5.69 -2.96
N ASP A 168 -25.93 5.27 -1.77
CA ASP A 168 -25.62 6.14 -0.64
C ASP A 168 -24.12 6.11 -0.34
N ARG A 169 -23.51 7.29 -0.22
CA ARG A 169 -22.08 7.43 0.04
C ARG A 169 -21.80 7.70 1.52
N LEU A 170 -20.71 7.13 2.02
CA LEU A 170 -20.24 7.39 3.38
C LEU A 170 -19.66 8.81 3.46
N ARG A 171 -20.13 9.62 4.39
CA ARG A 171 -19.61 10.99 4.57
C ARG A 171 -18.38 10.94 5.45
N VAL A 172 -17.25 11.38 4.91
CA VAL A 172 -15.94 11.29 5.58
C VAL A 172 -15.36 12.68 5.71
N LEU A 173 -14.93 13.04 6.91
CA LEU A 173 -14.14 14.24 7.20
C LEU A 173 -12.77 13.79 7.70
N GLU A 174 -11.73 14.04 6.92
CA GLU A 174 -10.34 13.77 7.29
C GLU A 174 -9.67 15.08 7.73
N ALA A 175 -9.35 15.17 9.02
CA ALA A 175 -8.59 16.28 9.58
C ALA A 175 -7.09 15.98 9.47
N ALA A 176 -6.30 17.02 9.24
CA ALA A 176 -4.85 16.91 9.05
C ALA A 176 -4.47 15.93 7.92
N CYS A 177 -5.14 16.05 6.77
CA CYS A 177 -4.96 15.13 5.64
C CYS A 177 -3.60 15.27 4.93
N GLY A 178 -2.78 16.26 5.30
CA GLY A 178 -1.47 16.56 4.73
C GLY A 178 -1.55 16.69 3.22
N SER A 179 -0.67 15.96 2.52
CA SER A 179 -0.68 15.85 1.06
C SER A 179 -1.80 14.96 0.50
N ALA A 180 -2.75 14.49 1.31
CA ALA A 180 -3.88 13.64 0.94
C ALA A 180 -3.47 12.27 0.37
N ASN A 181 -2.40 11.66 0.90
CA ASN A 181 -1.86 10.39 0.40
C ASN A 181 -2.85 9.24 0.57
N ASP A 182 -3.50 9.16 1.74
CA ASP A 182 -4.51 8.15 2.02
C ASP A 182 -5.68 8.29 1.05
N PHE A 183 -6.17 9.52 0.83
CA PHE A 183 -7.22 9.78 -0.13
C PHE A 183 -6.82 9.36 -1.56
N ARG A 184 -5.58 9.64 -2.00
CA ARG A 184 -5.09 9.15 -3.30
C ARG A 184 -5.09 7.63 -3.39
N ALA A 185 -4.66 6.92 -2.34
CA ALA A 185 -4.74 5.47 -2.30
C ALA A 185 -6.19 4.96 -2.32
N MET A 186 -7.14 5.69 -1.71
CA MET A 186 -8.58 5.39 -1.78
C MET A 186 -9.13 5.59 -3.20
N VAL A 187 -8.66 6.59 -3.94
CA VAL A 187 -8.99 6.77 -5.37
C VAL A 187 -8.44 5.59 -6.17
N ASP A 188 -7.18 5.22 -5.95
CA ASP A 188 -6.54 4.12 -6.67
C ASP A 188 -7.26 2.78 -6.42
N CYS A 189 -7.69 2.50 -5.19
CA CYS A 189 -8.38 1.25 -4.89
C CYS A 189 -9.89 1.30 -5.21
N GLY A 190 -10.40 2.41 -5.77
CA GLY A 190 -11.82 2.59 -6.12
C GLY A 190 -12.75 2.90 -4.95
N LEU A 191 -12.23 3.00 -3.72
CA LEU A 191 -13.01 3.32 -2.54
C LEU A 191 -13.59 4.74 -2.58
N ALA A 192 -12.89 5.70 -3.20
CA ALA A 192 -13.36 7.09 -3.26
C ALA A 192 -14.77 7.23 -3.88
N ASP A 193 -15.17 6.34 -4.79
CA ASP A 193 -16.52 6.33 -5.39
C ASP A 193 -17.63 6.03 -4.37
N TRP A 194 -17.28 5.47 -3.22
CA TRP A 194 -18.16 5.15 -2.10
C TRP A 194 -18.23 6.27 -1.06
N LEU A 195 -17.46 7.35 -1.22
CA LEU A 195 -17.29 8.39 -0.20
C LEU A 195 -17.82 9.75 -0.68
N ASP A 196 -18.44 10.49 0.23
CA ASP A 196 -18.56 11.95 0.20
C ASP A 196 -17.44 12.49 1.11
N TYR A 197 -16.23 12.58 0.53
CA TYR A 197 -15.00 12.88 1.25
C TYR A 197 -14.72 14.38 1.31
N ARG A 198 -14.29 14.85 2.49
CA ARG A 198 -13.71 16.18 2.71
C ARG A 198 -12.45 16.05 3.54
N GLY A 199 -11.31 16.44 2.97
CA GLY A 199 -10.04 16.58 3.69
C GLY A 199 -9.78 18.05 4.02
N PHE A 200 -9.13 18.32 5.15
CA PHE A 200 -8.54 19.63 5.43
C PHE A 200 -7.22 19.49 6.18
N ASP A 201 -6.30 20.42 5.91
CA ASP A 201 -5.00 20.55 6.56
C ASP A 201 -4.71 22.05 6.83
N LEU A 202 -3.68 22.35 7.64
CA LEU A 202 -3.35 23.71 8.08
C LEU A 202 -2.47 24.44 7.07
#